data_AF-A0A6H2NHG7-F1
#
_entry.id   AF-A0A6H2NHG7-F1
#
_cell.length_a   1.000
_cell.length_b   1.000
_cell.length_c   1.000
_cell.angle_alpha   90.00
_cell.angle_beta   90.00
_cell.angle_gamma   90.00
#
_symmetry.space_group_name_H-M   'P 1'
#
loop_
_entity.id
_entity.type
_entity.pdbx_description
1 polymer ?
#
loop_
_entity_poly.entity_id
_entity_poly.type
_entity_poly.pdbx_seq_one_letter_code
_entity_poly.pdbx_strand_id
1 'polypeptide(L)'
;MTMGTSRQVLNRYFSLGKRQPLRRLGTGVAALALAITTWTGLAVTTPAAESLEEIRMTYGSLEVPPISLVDLESFALTGIASRDLQALLTLLRIDESRAQQILTREIPLDVDSLRDVSNSLVGQFFWRLLATTITVDEGAGAAWKVLQDAVLQAASRDRLTLLDILRSVDASVLVIDSQRVIAVASQIGENFENIEWLLSILLGQ
;
A
#
# COMPACT_ATOMS: atom_id res chain seq x y z
N MET A 1 0.77 54.56 34.68
CA MET A 1 1.48 55.45 33.74
C MET A 1 1.20 54.95 32.33
N THR A 2 0.13 55.46 31.72
CA THR A 2 0.08 56.49 30.65
C THR A 2 0.11 55.83 29.27
N MET A 3 -1.06 55.56 28.66
CA MET A 3 -1.87 56.46 27.80
C MET A 3 -1.31 56.59 26.38
N GLY A 4 -2.19 56.33 25.39
CA GLY A 4 -1.89 56.48 23.97
C GLY A 4 -3.09 56.20 23.07
N THR A 5 -4.24 56.82 23.37
CA THR A 5 -5.42 56.95 22.49
C THR A 5 -5.10 57.75 21.22
N SER A 6 -5.56 57.30 20.06
CA SER A 6 -5.91 58.18 18.93
C SER A 6 -7.03 57.57 18.09
N ARG A 7 -8.25 58.04 18.35
CA ARG A 7 -9.39 58.05 17.42
C ARG A 7 -9.12 59.14 16.38
N GLN A 8 -9.42 58.91 15.09
CA GLN A 8 -10.10 59.87 14.20
C GLN A 8 -10.52 59.12 12.92
N VAL A 9 -11.81 58.87 12.69
CA VAL A 9 -12.83 59.76 12.06
C VAL A 9 -12.95 59.49 10.55
N LEU A 10 -14.05 58.81 10.24
CA LEU A 10 -14.95 58.97 9.09
C LEU A 10 -14.51 59.94 7.99
N ASN A 11 -14.47 59.44 6.74
CA ASN A 11 -15.00 60.24 5.63
C ASN A 11 -15.65 59.34 4.56
N ARG A 12 -16.98 59.45 4.45
CA ARG A 12 -17.76 58.95 3.31
C ARG A 12 -17.69 60.02 2.23
N TYR A 13 -17.44 59.65 0.98
CA TYR A 13 -18.08 60.32 -0.15
C TYR A 13 -18.53 59.30 -1.19
N PHE A 14 -19.85 59.12 -1.22
CA PHE A 14 -20.61 58.70 -2.39
C PHE A 14 -20.39 59.72 -3.53
N SER A 15 -20.18 59.25 -4.75
CA SER A 15 -20.67 59.97 -5.93
C SER A 15 -21.16 59.01 -6.99
N LEU A 16 -22.46 59.07 -7.23
CA LEU A 16 -23.18 58.52 -8.37
C LEU A 16 -22.74 59.19 -9.68
N GLY A 17 -22.80 58.46 -10.80
CA GLY A 17 -23.23 59.12 -12.03
C GLY A 17 -22.88 58.49 -13.37
N LYS A 18 -23.93 57.95 -14.01
CA LYS A 18 -24.32 58.14 -15.43
C LYS A 18 -23.78 57.18 -16.52
N ARG A 19 -24.73 56.34 -16.96
CA ARG A 19 -25.26 56.14 -18.34
C ARG A 19 -24.31 55.83 -19.50
N GLN A 20 -24.56 54.66 -20.10
CA GLN A 20 -24.14 54.18 -21.43
C GLN A 20 -24.55 55.15 -22.56
N PRO A 21 -23.94 55.09 -23.77
CA PRO A 21 -24.50 54.21 -24.82
C PRO A 21 -23.49 53.54 -25.77
N LEU A 22 -23.96 52.46 -26.41
CA LEU A 22 -23.31 51.68 -27.46
C LEU A 22 -22.70 52.52 -28.60
N ARG A 23 -21.56 52.05 -29.12
CA ARG A 23 -21.19 52.26 -30.52
C ARG A 23 -20.60 50.96 -31.09
N ARG A 24 -21.33 50.40 -32.07
CA ARG A 24 -20.83 49.44 -33.05
C ARG A 24 -19.74 50.09 -33.91
N LEU A 25 -18.89 49.23 -34.48
CA LEU A 25 -17.95 49.35 -35.63
C LEU A 25 -16.64 48.72 -35.15
N GLY A 26 -16.14 47.62 -35.69
CA GLY A 26 -16.18 47.19 -37.08
C GLY A 26 -14.72 46.94 -37.48
N THR A 27 -14.37 45.65 -37.61
CA THR A 27 -13.28 45.10 -38.42
C THR A 27 -11.91 45.79 -38.42
N GLY A 28 -10.89 45.06 -37.96
CA GLY A 28 -9.60 45.05 -38.67
C GLY A 28 -8.34 45.07 -37.83
N VAL A 29 -7.70 43.90 -37.75
CA VAL A 29 -6.24 43.69 -37.74
C VAL A 29 -5.46 44.11 -36.48
N ALA A 30 -5.25 43.14 -35.59
CA ALA A 30 -3.96 42.86 -34.91
C ALA A 30 -4.20 41.62 -34.03
N ALA A 31 -3.87 40.43 -34.51
CA ALA A 31 -2.64 39.76 -34.11
C ALA A 31 -2.55 39.55 -32.58
N LEU A 32 -3.12 38.45 -32.11
CA LEU A 32 -2.50 37.60 -31.08
C LEU A 32 -3.26 36.28 -31.05
N ALA A 33 -2.68 35.31 -31.75
CA ALA A 33 -2.99 33.91 -31.57
C ALA A 33 -2.64 33.52 -30.13
N LEU A 34 -3.64 33.35 -29.28
CA LEU A 34 -3.53 32.46 -28.13
C LEU A 34 -4.15 31.14 -28.55
N ALA A 35 -3.33 30.31 -29.20
CA ALA A 35 -3.57 28.89 -29.25
C ALA A 35 -3.49 28.38 -27.81
N ILE A 36 -4.64 28.27 -27.15
CA ILE A 36 -4.76 27.49 -25.94
C ILE A 36 -4.68 26.04 -26.42
N THR A 37 -3.48 25.49 -26.43
CA THR A 37 -3.28 24.05 -26.58
C THR A 37 -3.88 23.43 -25.34
N THR A 38 -5.14 23.04 -25.40
CA THR A 38 -5.75 22.18 -24.38
C THR A 38 -4.99 20.87 -24.43
N TRP A 39 -4.08 20.70 -23.48
CA TRP A 39 -3.46 19.44 -23.17
C TRP A 39 -4.59 18.54 -22.67
N THR A 40 -5.24 17.81 -23.57
CA THR A 40 -6.01 16.62 -23.21
C THR A 40 -4.99 15.59 -22.74
N GLY A 41 -4.57 15.73 -21.49
CA GLY A 41 -4.06 14.60 -20.73
C GLY A 41 -5.20 13.60 -20.67
N LEU A 42 -5.08 12.54 -21.45
CA LEU A 42 -5.78 11.29 -21.19
C LEU A 42 -5.39 10.91 -19.76
N ALA A 43 -6.26 11.24 -18.80
CA ALA A 43 -6.26 10.58 -17.52
C ALA A 43 -6.59 9.13 -17.83
N VAL A 44 -5.55 8.32 -18.04
CA VAL A 44 -5.65 6.88 -17.85
C VAL A 44 -5.98 6.74 -16.37
N THR A 45 -7.28 6.63 -16.08
CA THR A 45 -7.74 6.10 -14.82
C THR A 45 -7.31 4.64 -14.84
N THR A 46 -6.06 4.37 -14.45
CA THR A 46 -5.76 3.04 -13.92
C THR A 46 -6.81 2.78 -12.86
N PRO A 47 -7.57 1.67 -12.90
CA PRO A 47 -8.36 1.29 -11.76
C PRO A 47 -7.41 1.33 -10.57
N ALA A 48 -7.76 2.09 -9.54
CA ALA A 48 -7.05 2.03 -8.28
C ALA A 48 -7.04 0.54 -7.93
N ALA A 49 -5.85 -0.04 -7.77
CA ALA A 49 -5.68 -1.36 -7.20
C ALA A 49 -6.62 -1.43 -6.00
N GLU A 50 -7.45 -2.48 -5.94
CA GLU A 50 -8.31 -2.68 -4.78
C GLU A 50 -7.36 -2.96 -3.63
N SER A 51 -7.06 -1.91 -2.85
CA SER A 51 -6.09 -1.97 -1.78
C SER A 51 -6.66 -2.85 -0.69
N LEU A 52 -5.83 -3.73 -0.14
CA LEU A 52 -6.18 -4.59 0.98
C LEU A 52 -6.90 -3.83 2.09
N GLU A 53 -8.19 -4.15 2.28
CA GLU A 53 -9.03 -3.51 3.29
C GLU A 53 -9.04 -4.35 4.56
N GLU A 54 -9.24 -5.66 4.41
CA GLU A 54 -9.42 -6.61 5.51
C GLU A 54 -8.47 -7.79 5.44
N ILE A 55 -7.85 -8.10 6.59
CA ILE A 55 -7.07 -9.31 6.81
C ILE A 55 -7.83 -10.19 7.77
N ARG A 56 -8.18 -11.40 7.31
CA ARG A 56 -8.87 -12.41 8.10
C ARG A 56 -7.90 -13.52 8.44
N MET A 57 -7.79 -13.87 9.71
CA MET A 57 -6.95 -14.99 10.13
C MET A 57 -7.82 -16.15 10.58
N THR A 58 -7.52 -17.34 10.07
CA THR A 58 -8.14 -18.58 10.52
C THR A 58 -7.15 -19.39 11.36
N TYR A 59 -7.67 -19.96 12.45
CA TYR A 59 -6.92 -20.90 13.29
C TYR A 59 -7.80 -22.12 13.58
N GLY A 60 -7.69 -23.16 12.74
CA GLY A 60 -8.61 -24.29 12.76
C GLY A 60 -10.06 -23.82 12.51
N SER A 61 -10.96 -24.06 13.44
CA SER A 61 -12.37 -23.63 13.37
C SER A 61 -12.64 -22.25 13.99
N LEU A 62 -11.61 -21.57 14.49
CA LEU A 62 -11.76 -20.24 15.09
C LEU A 62 -11.61 -19.18 14.00
N GLU A 63 -12.66 -18.39 13.82
CA GLU A 63 -12.63 -17.16 13.05
C GLU A 63 -12.26 -16.01 14.00
N VAL A 64 -11.12 -15.38 13.73
CA VAL A 64 -10.70 -14.19 14.48
C VAL A 64 -11.34 -12.96 13.85
N PRO A 65 -11.68 -11.90 14.62
CA PRO A 65 -12.17 -10.66 14.05
C PRO A 65 -11.26 -10.17 12.91
N PRO A 66 -11.83 -9.66 11.81
CA PRO A 66 -11.04 -9.11 10.71
C PRO A 66 -10.23 -7.92 11.23
N ILE A 67 -8.97 -7.84 10.81
CA ILE A 67 -8.08 -6.72 11.11
C ILE A 67 -7.98 -5.86 9.86
N SER A 68 -8.21 -4.56 9.99
CA SER A 68 -8.06 -3.65 8.85
C SER A 68 -6.58 -3.35 8.56
N LEU A 69 -6.23 -3.09 7.31
CA LEU A 69 -4.88 -2.63 6.97
C LEU A 69 -4.54 -1.30 7.69
N VAL A 70 -5.53 -0.41 7.81
CA VAL A 70 -5.38 0.89 8.48
C VAL A 70 -5.02 0.73 9.96
N ASP A 71 -5.58 -0.28 10.64
CA ASP A 71 -5.23 -0.60 12.03
C ASP A 71 -3.78 -1.10 12.14
N LEU A 72 -3.33 -1.94 11.20
CA LEU A 72 -1.94 -2.41 11.17
C LEU A 72 -0.96 -1.27 10.87
N GLU A 73 -1.30 -0.36 9.97
CA GLU A 73 -0.50 0.84 9.69
C GLU A 73 -0.41 1.75 10.92
N SER A 74 -1.54 1.98 11.58
CA SER A 74 -1.61 2.77 12.81
C SER A 74 -0.78 2.13 13.94
N PHE A 75 -0.86 0.80 14.08
CA PHE A 75 -0.06 0.04 15.04
C PHE A 75 1.43 0.09 14.72
N ALA A 76 1.81 -0.07 13.46
CA ALA A 76 3.20 0.04 13.01
C ALA A 76 3.79 1.41 13.37
N LEU A 77 3.03 2.49 13.18
CA LEU A 77 3.46 3.86 13.46
C LEU A 77 3.47 4.21 14.95
N THR A 78 2.44 3.83 15.70
CA THR A 78 2.23 4.28 17.08
C THR A 78 2.69 3.28 18.13
N GLY A 79 2.81 2.01 17.77
CA GLY A 79 3.00 0.88 18.70
C GLY A 79 1.75 0.53 19.50
N ILE A 80 0.61 1.19 19.26
CA ILE A 80 -0.64 0.97 20.00
C ILE A 80 -1.58 0.10 19.16
N ALA A 81 -1.88 -1.10 19.63
CA ALA A 81 -2.77 -2.01 18.95
C ALA A 81 -4.25 -1.56 19.07
N SER A 82 -5.03 -1.72 18.01
CA SER A 82 -6.49 -1.60 18.11
C SER A 82 -7.06 -2.71 18.99
N ARG A 83 -8.31 -2.59 19.44
CA ARG A 83 -8.94 -3.58 20.33
C ARG A 83 -8.91 -4.99 19.72
N ASP A 84 -9.23 -5.09 18.44
CA ASP A 84 -9.30 -6.37 17.73
C ASP A 84 -7.90 -6.95 17.49
N LEU A 85 -6.93 -6.10 17.13
CA LEU A 85 -5.53 -6.51 17.00
C LEU A 85 -4.96 -6.97 18.35
N GLN A 86 -5.25 -6.26 19.44
CA GLN A 86 -4.81 -6.65 20.78
C GLN A 86 -5.40 -7.99 21.21
N ALA A 87 -6.67 -8.24 20.92
CA ALA A 87 -7.32 -9.53 21.17
C ALA A 87 -6.65 -10.66 20.38
N LEU A 88 -6.35 -10.44 19.09
CA LEU A 88 -5.63 -11.39 18.23
C LEU A 88 -4.22 -11.66 18.76
N LEU A 89 -3.44 -10.62 19.09
CA LEU A 89 -2.08 -10.77 19.62
C LEU A 89 -2.07 -11.54 20.94
N THR A 90 -3.05 -11.29 21.81
CA THR A 90 -3.23 -12.03 23.07
C THR A 90 -3.55 -13.50 22.81
N LEU A 91 -4.45 -13.78 21.86
CA LEU A 91 -4.81 -15.14 21.47
C LEU A 91 -3.61 -15.92 20.92
N LEU A 92 -2.83 -15.27 20.04
CA LEU A 92 -1.63 -15.84 19.45
C LEU A 92 -0.41 -15.84 20.38
N ARG A 93 -0.53 -15.21 21.57
CA ARG A 93 0.54 -15.06 22.56
C ARG A 93 1.77 -14.35 21.98
N ILE A 94 1.54 -13.33 21.17
CA ILE A 94 2.58 -12.50 20.54
C ILE A 94 2.66 -11.18 21.30
N ASP A 95 3.85 -10.82 21.77
CA ASP A 95 4.09 -9.51 22.39
C ASP A 95 3.88 -8.37 21.37
N GLU A 96 3.22 -7.29 21.78
CA GLU A 96 2.92 -6.14 20.91
C GLU A 96 4.21 -5.55 20.30
N SER A 97 5.26 -5.37 21.10
CA SER A 97 6.55 -4.86 20.60
C SER A 97 7.18 -5.77 19.54
N ARG A 98 7.06 -7.09 19.70
CA ARG A 98 7.53 -8.08 18.72
C ARG A 98 6.68 -8.04 17.46
N ALA A 99 5.36 -7.93 17.57
CA ALA A 99 4.48 -7.82 16.42
C ALA A 99 4.75 -6.55 15.61
N GLN A 100 4.91 -5.41 16.28
CA GLN A 100 5.27 -4.14 15.66
C GLN A 100 6.62 -4.26 14.94
N GLN A 101 7.60 -4.90 15.59
CA GLN A 101 8.92 -5.13 14.98
C GLN A 101 8.81 -6.00 13.74
N ILE A 102 8.02 -7.07 13.75
CA ILE A 102 7.84 -7.95 12.57
C ILE A 102 7.21 -7.17 11.40
N LEU A 103 6.22 -6.31 11.67
CA LEU A 103 5.56 -5.52 10.63
C LEU A 103 6.49 -4.48 9.99
N THR A 104 7.37 -3.88 10.79
CA THR A 104 8.20 -2.73 10.40
C THR A 104 9.66 -3.06 10.10
N ARG A 105 10.09 -4.29 10.36
CA ARG A 105 11.48 -4.71 10.14
C ARG A 105 11.81 -4.63 8.65
N GLU A 106 12.78 -3.80 8.34
CA GLU A 106 13.35 -3.71 7.01
C GLU A 106 14.24 -4.93 6.73
N ILE A 107 13.95 -5.59 5.62
CA ILE A 107 14.77 -6.64 5.03
C ILE A 107 15.49 -6.01 3.83
N PRO A 108 16.81 -5.78 3.91
CA PRO A 108 17.56 -5.30 2.75
C PRO A 108 17.60 -6.41 1.70
N LEU A 109 17.30 -6.06 0.45
CA LEU A 109 17.33 -7.00 -0.66
C LEU A 109 17.63 -6.29 -1.98
N ASP A 110 18.18 -7.03 -2.92
CA ASP A 110 18.40 -6.57 -4.29
C ASP A 110 17.18 -6.92 -5.15
N VAL A 111 16.52 -5.91 -5.72
CA VAL A 111 15.25 -6.07 -6.44
C VAL A 111 15.40 -6.91 -7.70
N ASP A 112 16.53 -6.76 -8.40
CA ASP A 112 16.82 -7.50 -9.62
C ASP A 112 17.03 -8.98 -9.31
N SER A 113 17.84 -9.30 -8.29
CA SER A 113 18.01 -10.68 -7.79
C SER A 113 16.69 -11.30 -7.34
N LEU A 114 15.85 -10.55 -6.61
CA LEU A 114 14.53 -11.02 -6.20
C LEU A 114 13.64 -11.34 -7.41
N ARG A 115 13.65 -10.49 -8.44
CA ARG A 115 12.89 -10.69 -9.67
C ARG A 115 13.37 -11.92 -10.43
N ASP A 116 14.68 -12.10 -10.56
CA ASP A 116 15.28 -13.24 -11.26
C ASP A 116 14.95 -14.56 -10.54
N VAL A 117 15.18 -14.61 -9.21
CA VAL A 117 14.86 -15.78 -8.39
C VAL A 117 13.36 -16.07 -8.44
N SER A 118 12.52 -15.04 -8.30
CA SER A 118 11.07 -15.16 -8.35
C SER A 118 10.56 -15.74 -9.67
N ASN A 119 11.20 -15.41 -10.79
CA ASN A 119 10.79 -15.87 -12.12
C ASN A 119 11.37 -17.24 -12.49
N SER A 120 12.39 -17.71 -11.76
CA SER A 120 12.94 -19.05 -11.92
C SER A 120 11.93 -20.16 -11.60
N LEU A 121 12.20 -21.39 -12.04
CA LEU A 121 11.35 -22.56 -11.75
C LEU A 121 11.18 -22.77 -10.24
N VAL A 122 12.25 -22.60 -9.46
CA VAL A 122 12.23 -22.75 -8.00
C VAL A 122 11.44 -21.61 -7.34
N GLY A 123 11.61 -20.38 -7.80
CA GLY A 123 10.83 -19.24 -7.30
C GLY A 123 9.33 -19.40 -7.55
N GLN A 124 8.93 -19.86 -8.74
CA GLN A 124 7.52 -20.12 -9.04
C GLN A 124 6.94 -21.24 -8.17
N PHE A 125 7.72 -22.28 -7.86
CA PHE A 125 7.29 -23.32 -6.92
C PHE A 125 7.13 -22.74 -5.51
N PHE A 126 8.07 -21.92 -5.07
CA PHE A 126 8.02 -21.24 -3.78
C PHE A 126 6.76 -20.37 -3.64
N TRP A 127 6.41 -19.57 -4.65
CA TRP A 127 5.17 -18.78 -4.63
C TRP A 127 3.92 -19.64 -4.55
N ARG A 128 3.89 -20.78 -5.24
CA ARG A 128 2.76 -21.72 -5.15
C ARG A 128 2.67 -22.36 -3.78
N LEU A 129 3.80 -22.68 -3.14
CA LEU A 129 3.83 -23.19 -1.77
C LEU A 129 3.29 -22.13 -0.80
N LEU A 130 3.78 -20.89 -0.87
CA LEU A 130 3.27 -19.78 -0.05
C LEU A 130 1.80 -19.50 -0.30
N ALA A 131 1.33 -19.58 -1.54
CA ALA A 131 -0.07 -19.38 -1.88
C ALA A 131 -1.01 -20.39 -1.22
N THR A 132 -0.50 -21.55 -0.77
CA THR A 132 -1.34 -22.49 0.00
C THR A 132 -1.68 -21.97 1.39
N THR A 133 -0.99 -20.94 1.88
CA THR A 133 -1.21 -20.34 3.21
C THR A 133 -2.24 -19.23 3.19
N ILE A 134 -2.68 -18.79 2.02
CA ILE A 134 -3.62 -17.67 1.88
C ILE A 134 -4.77 -18.00 0.94
N THR A 135 -5.86 -17.26 1.10
CA THR A 135 -6.95 -17.18 0.13
C THR A 135 -7.23 -15.71 -0.12
N VAL A 136 -7.43 -15.35 -1.39
CA VAL A 136 -7.83 -14.01 -1.83
C VAL A 136 -9.27 -14.04 -2.32
N ASP A 137 -9.91 -12.89 -2.39
CA ASP A 137 -11.29 -12.77 -2.88
C ASP A 137 -11.47 -13.18 -4.36
N GLU A 138 -12.73 -13.43 -4.73
CA GLU A 138 -13.12 -13.80 -6.09
C GLU A 138 -12.95 -12.63 -7.06
N GLY A 139 -11.75 -12.48 -7.63
CA GLY A 139 -11.47 -11.42 -8.60
C GLY A 139 -9.99 -11.02 -8.63
N ALA A 140 -9.31 -11.12 -7.48
CA ALA A 140 -7.89 -10.82 -7.31
C ALA A 140 -6.94 -11.70 -8.16
N GLY A 141 -7.44 -12.80 -8.71
CA GLY A 141 -6.67 -13.75 -9.52
C GLY A 141 -6.04 -14.85 -8.68
N ALA A 142 -5.01 -15.50 -9.22
CA ALA A 142 -4.38 -16.63 -8.54
C ALA A 142 -3.52 -16.14 -7.35
N ALA A 143 -3.77 -16.67 -6.15
CA ALA A 143 -3.09 -16.26 -4.91
C ALA A 143 -1.55 -16.20 -5.00
N TRP A 144 -0.92 -17.14 -5.72
CA TRP A 144 0.54 -17.15 -5.92
C TRP A 144 1.03 -15.93 -6.71
N LYS A 145 0.24 -15.48 -7.69
CA LYS A 145 0.55 -14.32 -8.52
C LYS A 145 0.33 -13.04 -7.74
N VAL A 146 -0.76 -12.95 -6.96
CA VAL A 146 -1.03 -11.82 -6.06
C VAL A 146 0.12 -11.63 -5.08
N LEU A 147 0.60 -12.70 -4.43
CA LEU A 147 1.75 -12.63 -3.53
C LEU A 147 3.04 -12.21 -4.24
N GLN A 148 3.32 -12.81 -5.40
CA GLN A 148 4.50 -12.48 -6.18
C GLN A 148 4.51 -11.01 -6.57
N ASP A 149 3.41 -10.53 -7.15
CA ASP A 149 3.29 -9.17 -7.64
C ASP A 149 3.34 -8.16 -6.48
N ALA A 150 2.70 -8.48 -5.34
CA ALA A 150 2.76 -7.66 -4.12
C ALA A 150 4.19 -7.53 -3.58
N VAL A 151 4.93 -8.64 -3.48
CA VAL A 151 6.31 -8.63 -2.99
C VAL A 151 7.23 -7.88 -3.95
N LEU A 152 7.12 -8.10 -5.26
CA LEU A 152 7.92 -7.41 -6.26
C LEU A 152 7.62 -5.91 -6.33
N GLN A 153 6.37 -5.51 -6.07
CA GLN A 153 5.98 -4.10 -6.01
C GLN A 153 6.50 -3.43 -4.73
N ALA A 154 6.35 -4.09 -3.58
CA ALA A 154 6.83 -3.61 -2.28
C ALA A 154 8.36 -3.49 -2.24
N ALA A 155 9.07 -4.38 -2.94
CA ALA A 155 10.52 -4.40 -3.02
C ALA A 155 11.16 -3.18 -3.72
N SER A 156 10.39 -2.31 -4.38
CA SER A 156 10.86 -1.22 -5.26
C SER A 156 11.81 -0.16 -4.65
N ARG A 157 12.27 -0.32 -3.41
CA ARG A 157 13.17 0.59 -2.69
C ARG A 157 14.38 -0.09 -2.03
N ASP A 158 14.82 -1.24 -2.58
CA ASP A 158 15.92 -2.09 -2.04
C ASP A 158 15.74 -2.52 -0.59
N ARG A 159 14.51 -2.43 -0.11
CA ARG A 159 14.07 -2.79 1.23
C ARG A 159 12.66 -3.32 1.15
N LEU A 160 12.35 -4.23 2.05
CA LEU A 160 11.04 -4.84 2.14
C LEU A 160 10.62 -4.91 3.59
N THR A 161 9.40 -4.46 3.88
CA THR A 161 8.75 -4.68 5.16
C THR A 161 7.48 -5.51 4.94
N LEU A 162 7.02 -6.23 5.96
CA LEU A 162 5.75 -6.96 5.86
C LEU A 162 4.59 -6.00 5.62
N LEU A 163 4.63 -4.80 6.22
CA LEU A 163 3.61 -3.78 6.00
C LEU A 163 3.57 -3.30 4.54
N ASP A 164 4.72 -3.12 3.89
CA ASP A 164 4.76 -2.72 2.48
C ASP A 164 4.21 -3.82 1.57
N ILE A 165 4.48 -5.10 1.88
CA ILE A 165 3.88 -6.23 1.14
C ILE A 165 2.36 -6.19 1.25
N LEU A 166 1.82 -6.06 2.48
CA LEU A 166 0.37 -6.02 2.71
C LEU A 166 -0.29 -4.84 1.99
N ARG A 167 0.36 -3.68 1.93
CA ARG A 167 -0.13 -2.52 1.16
C ARG A 167 -0.14 -2.76 -0.35
N SER A 168 0.77 -3.60 -0.84
CA SER A 168 0.91 -3.94 -2.27
C SER A 168 0.06 -5.11 -2.73
N VAL A 169 -0.71 -5.74 -1.83
CA VAL A 169 -1.66 -6.80 -2.20
C VAL A 169 -2.83 -6.19 -2.96
N ASP A 170 -3.03 -6.66 -4.19
CA ASP A 170 -4.17 -6.32 -5.05
C ASP A 170 -5.31 -7.31 -4.80
N ALA A 171 -5.94 -7.17 -3.63
CA ALA A 171 -7.07 -7.96 -3.17
C ALA A 171 -7.79 -7.18 -2.06
N SER A 172 -9.12 -7.17 -2.06
CA SER A 172 -9.89 -6.48 -1.03
C SER A 172 -9.85 -7.23 0.32
N VAL A 173 -9.86 -8.57 0.27
CA VAL A 173 -9.83 -9.43 1.45
C VAL A 173 -8.73 -10.48 1.33
N LEU A 174 -7.82 -10.49 2.30
CA LEU A 174 -6.78 -11.51 2.43
C LEU A 174 -7.09 -12.42 3.62
N VAL A 175 -7.38 -13.69 3.34
CA VAL A 175 -7.52 -14.72 4.37
C VAL A 175 -6.18 -15.42 4.54
N ILE A 176 -5.71 -15.54 5.78
CA ILE A 176 -4.46 -16.21 6.14
C ILE A 176 -4.79 -17.43 6.99
N ASP A 177 -4.40 -18.61 6.51
CA ASP A 177 -4.45 -19.85 7.28
C ASP A 177 -3.20 -19.96 8.17
N SER A 178 -3.39 -19.65 9.44
CA SER A 178 -2.29 -19.60 10.42
C SER A 178 -1.65 -20.98 10.64
N GLN A 179 -2.42 -22.07 10.59
CA GLN A 179 -1.88 -23.41 10.77
C GLN A 179 -1.02 -23.80 9.56
N ARG A 180 -1.47 -23.43 8.37
CA ARG A 180 -0.74 -23.67 7.14
C ARG A 180 0.52 -22.81 7.05
N VAL A 181 0.49 -21.55 7.49
CA VAL A 181 1.69 -20.71 7.63
C VAL A 181 2.73 -21.40 8.51
N ILE A 182 2.34 -21.90 9.69
CA ILE A 182 3.25 -22.59 10.61
C ILE A 182 3.81 -23.86 9.95
N ALA A 183 2.97 -24.67 9.31
CA ALA A 183 3.41 -25.90 8.65
C ALA A 183 4.41 -25.61 7.52
N VAL A 184 4.16 -24.60 6.70
CA VAL A 184 5.08 -24.18 5.62
C VAL A 184 6.37 -23.60 6.20
N ALA A 185 6.29 -22.78 7.25
CA ALA A 185 7.46 -22.23 7.93
C ALA A 185 8.36 -23.34 8.50
N SER A 186 7.78 -24.38 9.12
CA SER A 186 8.54 -25.54 9.60
C SER A 186 9.16 -26.33 8.44
N GLN A 187 8.43 -26.58 7.35
CA GLN A 187 8.98 -27.27 6.18
C GLN A 187 10.14 -26.50 5.54
N ILE A 188 10.06 -25.17 5.51
CA ILE A 188 11.15 -24.32 5.05
C ILE A 188 12.31 -24.43 6.04
N GLY A 189 12.10 -24.22 7.34
CA GLY A 189 13.18 -24.30 8.34
C GLY A 189 13.94 -25.64 8.34
N GLU A 190 13.21 -26.76 8.33
CA GLU A 190 13.78 -28.12 8.34
C GLU A 190 14.52 -28.46 7.03
N ASN A 191 14.04 -27.96 5.88
CA ASN A 191 14.68 -28.20 4.59
C ASN A 191 15.81 -27.21 4.29
N PHE A 192 15.79 -26.00 4.89
CA PHE A 192 16.82 -24.99 4.70
C PHE A 192 18.14 -25.35 5.39
N GLU A 193 18.09 -26.11 6.49
CA GLU A 193 19.29 -26.73 7.08
C GLU A 193 19.96 -27.76 6.14
N ASN A 194 19.27 -28.20 5.08
CA ASN A 194 19.76 -29.17 4.09
C ASN A 194 19.96 -28.58 2.67
N ILE A 195 19.90 -27.26 2.45
CA ILE A 195 19.88 -26.62 1.09
C ILE A 195 21.05 -26.97 0.17
N GLU A 196 22.14 -27.54 0.69
CA GLU A 196 23.19 -28.19 -0.11
C GLU A 196 22.61 -29.08 -1.24
N TRP A 197 21.48 -29.78 -1.01
CA TRP A 197 20.87 -30.65 -2.03
C TRP A 197 20.10 -29.90 -3.14
N LEU A 198 19.60 -28.69 -2.87
CA LEU A 198 18.94 -27.87 -3.89
C LEU A 198 19.97 -27.14 -4.76
N LEU A 199 21.11 -26.77 -4.17
CA LEU A 199 22.24 -26.19 -4.89
C LEU A 199 22.89 -27.21 -5.82
N SER A 200 23.00 -28.49 -5.44
CA SER A 200 23.56 -29.54 -6.32
C SER A 200 22.69 -29.81 -7.55
N ILE A 201 21.35 -29.85 -7.39
CA ILE A 201 20.42 -30.03 -8.52
C ILE A 201 20.42 -28.82 -9.47
N LEU A 202 20.52 -27.59 -8.94
CA LEU A 202 20.54 -26.36 -9.75
C LEU A 202 21.91 -26.07 -10.40
N LEU A 203 23.01 -26.47 -9.76
CA LEU A 203 24.38 -26.22 -10.25
C LEU A 203 24.97 -27.40 -11.04
N GLY A 204 24.24 -28.51 -11.18
CA GLY A 204 24.68 -29.66 -11.97
C GLY A 204 25.95 -30.33 -11.42
N GLN A 205 26.07 -30.42 -10.09
CA GLN A 205 27.13 -31.17 -9.39
C GLN A 205 26.52 -32.41 -8.73
#